data_AF-A0A4Q5SED6-F1
#
_entry.id   AF-A0A4Q5SED6-F1
#
_cell.length_a   1.000
_cell.length_b   1.000
_cell.length_c   1.000
_cell.angle_alpha   90.00
_cell.angle_beta   90.00
_cell.angle_gamma   90.00
#
_symmetry.space_group_name_H-M   'P 1'
#
loop_
_entity.id
_entity.type
_entity.pdbx_description
1 polymer ?
#
loop_
_entity_poly.entity_id
_entity_poly.type
_entity_poly.pdbx_seq_one_letter_code
_entity_poly.pdbx_strand_id
1 'polypeptide(L)'
;MWALAGGQAIIAEPDGPATILVPSESVSLLRVELPLASRAKRIEALPFAIEDRIADPIDSVHIALGAEIAPRTYLVAVVRHAQMASWVEAAELGGLGHAALVPDALALPAPGPGEWCAEARDGRVLVRSGDGTGFALPTVLLGPAWERAGSPRIWNCGPVAIGELPQTPWTGGGGGLAERLANPAIDLRQGVYARRSAGGSSWKKRLAWIAAAG
;
A
#
# COMPACT_ATOMS: atom_id res chain seq x y z
N MET A 1 -2.33 1.46 13.65
CA MET A 1 -1.92 0.56 12.53
C MET A 1 -2.71 -0.73 12.63
N TRP A 2 -3.10 -1.33 11.50
CA TRP A 2 -3.90 -2.56 11.48
C TRP A 2 -3.36 -3.52 10.40
N ALA A 3 -3.26 -4.81 10.71
CA ALA A 3 -2.86 -5.84 9.77
C ALA A 3 -4.01 -6.82 9.51
N LEU A 4 -4.21 -7.24 8.26
CA LEU A 4 -5.13 -8.32 7.92
C LEU A 4 -4.39 -9.66 8.00
N ALA A 5 -4.74 -10.50 8.98
CA ALA A 5 -4.32 -11.90 9.05
C ALA A 5 -5.56 -12.79 9.05
N GLY A 6 -5.65 -13.75 8.12
CA GLY A 6 -6.80 -14.67 8.05
C GLY A 6 -8.16 -13.99 7.84
N GLY A 7 -8.20 -12.80 7.22
CA GLY A 7 -9.45 -12.04 7.03
C GLY A 7 -9.88 -11.19 8.23
N GLN A 8 -9.07 -11.11 9.29
CA GLN A 8 -9.36 -10.28 10.47
C GLN A 8 -8.36 -9.13 10.58
N ALA A 9 -8.86 -7.93 10.88
CA ALA A 9 -8.05 -6.76 11.15
C ALA A 9 -7.60 -6.76 12.63
N ILE A 10 -6.29 -6.83 12.87
CA ILE A 10 -5.70 -6.82 14.22
C ILE A 10 -5.13 -5.44 14.52
N ILE A 11 -5.42 -4.89 15.71
CA ILE A 11 -4.91 -3.61 16.22
C ILE A 11 -3.40 -3.70 16.46
N ALA A 12 -2.62 -2.83 15.83
CA ALA A 12 -1.20 -2.60 16.15
C ALA A 12 -0.95 -1.26 16.84
N GLU A 13 -1.73 -0.19 16.57
CA GLU A 13 -1.61 1.10 17.29
C GLU A 13 -2.95 1.86 17.32
N PRO A 14 -3.52 2.16 18.51
CA PRO A 14 -4.85 2.79 18.66
C PRO A 14 -4.87 4.32 18.45
N ASP A 15 -3.74 5.01 18.60
CA ASP A 15 -3.66 6.48 18.44
C ASP A 15 -3.11 6.93 17.08
N GLY A 16 -2.65 5.99 16.25
CA GLY A 16 -2.16 6.25 14.90
C GLY A 16 -3.29 6.40 13.88
N PRO A 17 -3.00 6.92 12.67
CA PRO A 17 -3.98 6.93 11.58
C PRO A 17 -4.47 5.50 11.33
N ALA A 18 -5.78 5.35 11.20
CA ALA A 18 -6.37 4.06 10.87
C ALA A 18 -5.94 3.67 9.45
N THR A 19 -4.90 2.84 9.35
CA THR A 19 -4.38 2.31 8.09
C THR A 19 -4.37 0.80 8.19
N ILE A 20 -5.00 0.14 7.20
CA ILE A 20 -4.98 -1.29 7.01
C ILE A 20 -3.99 -1.60 5.88
N LEU A 21 -3.03 -2.48 6.17
CA LEU A 21 -2.14 -3.00 5.15
C LEU A 21 -2.84 -4.12 4.38
N VAL A 22 -2.84 -4.03 3.05
CA VAL A 22 -3.40 -5.04 2.16
C VAL A 22 -2.29 -5.81 1.42
N PRO A 23 -2.50 -7.10 1.09
CA PRO A 23 -1.50 -7.90 0.40
C PRO A 23 -1.13 -7.34 -0.98
N SER A 24 0.15 -7.02 -1.19
CA SER A 24 0.63 -6.49 -2.49
C SER A 24 0.56 -7.50 -3.63
N GLU A 25 0.41 -8.81 -3.38
CA GLU A 25 0.15 -9.83 -4.41
C GLU A 25 -1.19 -9.59 -5.12
N SER A 26 -2.12 -8.92 -4.44
CA SER A 26 -3.44 -8.59 -4.98
C SER A 26 -3.49 -7.19 -5.60
N VAL A 27 -2.37 -6.47 -5.62
CA VAL A 27 -2.29 -5.08 -6.09
C VAL A 27 -1.18 -4.93 -7.12
N SER A 28 -1.54 -4.61 -8.37
CA SER A 28 -0.54 -4.23 -9.37
C SER A 28 -0.14 -2.78 -9.17
N LEU A 29 1.12 -2.54 -8.84
CA LEU A 29 1.68 -1.20 -8.68
C LEU A 29 2.47 -0.78 -9.91
N LEU A 30 1.97 0.25 -10.58
CA LEU A 30 2.48 0.72 -11.85
C LEU A 30 3.03 2.13 -11.72
N ARG A 31 4.13 2.35 -12.44
CA ARG A 31 4.64 3.67 -12.76
C ARG A 31 4.02 4.13 -14.08
N VAL A 32 3.31 5.25 -14.08
CA VAL A 32 2.55 5.74 -15.25
C VAL A 32 2.82 7.22 -15.50
N GLU A 33 3.26 7.55 -16.70
CA GLU A 33 3.41 8.94 -17.13
C GLU A 33 2.04 9.52 -17.51
N LEU A 34 1.67 10.63 -16.89
CA LEU A 34 0.41 11.32 -17.11
C LEU A 34 0.70 12.82 -17.24
N PRO A 35 1.09 13.30 -18.44
CA PRO A 35 1.51 14.68 -18.67
C PRO A 35 0.33 15.66 -18.73
N LEU A 36 -0.60 15.56 -17.78
CA LEU A 36 -1.82 16.33 -17.67
C LEU A 36 -1.79 17.15 -16.38
N ALA A 37 -2.08 18.44 -16.47
CA ALA A 37 -1.95 19.36 -15.33
C ALA A 37 -2.91 19.04 -14.18
N SER A 38 -4.17 18.69 -14.47
CA SER A 38 -5.19 18.46 -13.44
C SER A 38 -5.27 16.99 -13.02
N ARG A 39 -5.41 16.74 -11.71
CA ARG A 39 -5.67 15.40 -11.17
C ARG A 39 -6.91 14.74 -11.77
N ALA A 40 -7.98 15.50 -12.01
CA ALA A 40 -9.21 14.98 -12.61
C ALA A 40 -8.96 14.38 -14.01
N LYS A 41 -8.32 15.14 -14.92
CA LYS A 41 -7.93 14.62 -16.24
C LYS A 41 -6.98 13.43 -16.17
N ARG A 42 -6.08 13.39 -15.18
CA ARG A 42 -5.23 12.21 -14.96
C ARG A 42 -6.07 10.98 -14.63
N ILE A 43 -7.04 11.10 -13.72
CA ILE A 43 -7.95 10.00 -13.37
C ILE A 43 -8.76 9.54 -14.58
N GLU A 44 -9.27 10.47 -15.39
CA GLU A 44 -10.02 10.16 -16.62
C GLU A 44 -9.17 9.44 -17.67
N ALA A 45 -7.88 9.79 -17.78
CA ALA A 45 -6.97 9.17 -18.74
C ALA A 45 -6.37 7.83 -18.27
N LEU A 46 -6.42 7.52 -16.98
CA LEU A 46 -5.80 6.32 -16.41
C LEU A 46 -6.25 5.01 -17.06
N PRO A 47 -7.55 4.76 -17.30
CA PRO A 47 -8.02 3.52 -17.92
C PRO A 47 -7.29 3.23 -19.22
N PHE A 48 -7.22 4.22 -20.12
CA PHE A 48 -6.53 4.11 -21.40
C PHE A 48 -5.01 3.94 -21.23
N ALA A 49 -4.40 4.64 -20.26
CA ALA A 49 -2.95 4.61 -20.06
C ALA A 49 -2.41 3.26 -19.56
N ILE A 50 -3.27 2.41 -19.01
CA ILE A 50 -2.86 1.12 -18.40
C ILE A 50 -3.55 -0.11 -19.00
N GLU A 51 -4.47 0.06 -19.95
CA GLU A 51 -5.28 -1.02 -20.53
C GLU A 51 -4.41 -2.20 -21.02
N ASP A 52 -3.37 -1.91 -21.82
CA ASP A 52 -2.44 -2.93 -22.34
C ASP A 52 -1.46 -3.48 -21.29
N ARG A 53 -1.45 -2.94 -20.07
CA ARG A 53 -0.51 -3.28 -18.99
C ARG A 53 -1.13 -4.18 -17.93
N ILE A 54 -2.43 -4.42 -17.99
CA ILE A 54 -3.16 -5.23 -17.03
C ILE A 54 -3.76 -6.45 -17.73
N ALA A 55 -3.89 -7.56 -16.99
CA ALA A 55 -4.45 -8.79 -17.53
C ALA A 55 -5.99 -8.86 -17.41
N ASP A 56 -6.55 -8.13 -16.44
CA ASP A 56 -7.98 -8.09 -16.18
C ASP A 56 -8.66 -6.98 -17.03
N PRO A 57 -9.92 -7.15 -17.48
CA PRO A 57 -10.70 -6.10 -18.13
C PRO A 57 -10.78 -4.82 -17.29
N ILE A 58 -10.75 -3.65 -17.95
CA ILE A 58 -10.66 -2.35 -17.26
C ILE A 58 -11.87 -2.04 -16.36
N ASP A 59 -13.05 -2.55 -16.73
CA ASP A 59 -14.30 -2.43 -15.98
C ASP A 59 -14.39 -3.37 -14.77
N SER A 60 -13.50 -4.36 -14.70
CA SER A 60 -13.42 -5.32 -13.60
C SER A 60 -12.44 -4.91 -12.48
N VAL A 61 -11.70 -3.81 -12.69
CA VAL A 61 -10.66 -3.32 -11.77
C VAL A 61 -10.94 -1.92 -11.26
N HIS A 62 -10.55 -1.70 -10.01
CA HIS A 62 -10.41 -0.40 -9.39
C HIS A 62 -9.01 0.15 -9.63
N ILE A 63 -8.93 1.41 -10.05
CA ILE A 63 -7.68 2.12 -10.30
C ILE A 63 -7.57 3.28 -9.31
N ALA A 64 -6.49 3.29 -8.54
CA ALA A 64 -6.17 4.37 -7.61
C ALA A 64 -4.96 5.17 -8.10
N LEU A 65 -5.05 6.51 -8.04
CA LEU A 65 -3.97 7.42 -8.39
C LEU A 65 -3.24 7.89 -7.12
N GLY A 66 -1.97 7.53 -7.01
CA GLY A 66 -1.08 7.88 -5.90
C GLY A 66 -0.27 9.15 -6.12
N ALA A 67 0.84 9.23 -5.39
CA ALA A 67 1.81 10.32 -5.43
C ALA A 67 2.54 10.42 -6.78
N GLU A 68 3.05 11.61 -7.06
CA GLU A 68 4.01 11.84 -8.13
C GLU A 68 5.38 11.30 -7.69
N ILE A 69 5.86 10.24 -8.34
CA ILE A 69 7.10 9.51 -8.00
C ILE A 69 8.27 9.91 -8.91
N ALA A 70 8.01 10.72 -9.94
CA ALA A 70 8.97 11.48 -10.74
C ALA A 70 8.20 12.51 -11.59
N PRO A 71 8.86 13.45 -12.30
CA PRO A 71 8.16 14.47 -13.07
C PRO A 71 7.06 13.89 -13.97
N ARG A 72 5.82 14.33 -13.75
CA ARG A 72 4.61 13.91 -14.46
C ARG A 72 4.37 12.39 -14.44
N THR A 73 5.00 11.67 -13.53
CA THR A 73 4.95 10.22 -13.42
C THR A 73 4.39 9.85 -12.07
N TYR A 74 3.31 9.09 -12.07
CA TYR A 74 2.52 8.80 -10.88
C TYR A 74 2.58 7.31 -10.53
N LEU A 75 2.51 7.03 -9.24
CA LEU A 75 2.22 5.69 -8.74
C LEU A 75 0.73 5.40 -8.96
N VAL A 76 0.44 4.27 -9.57
CA VAL A 76 -0.93 3.79 -9.84
C VAL A 76 -1.07 2.41 -9.24
N ALA A 77 -2.18 2.18 -8.54
CA ALA A 77 -2.54 0.85 -8.06
C ALA A 77 -3.75 0.34 -8.83
N VAL A 78 -3.70 -0.92 -9.24
CA VAL A 78 -4.80 -1.64 -9.88
C VAL A 78 -5.15 -2.85 -9.04
N VAL A 79 -6.44 -2.98 -8.70
CA VAL A 79 -6.97 -4.06 -7.85
C VAL A 79 -8.31 -4.49 -8.39
N ARG A 80 -8.59 -5.80 -8.46
CA ARG A 80 -9.93 -6.30 -8.84
C ARG A 80 -11.01 -5.75 -7.92
N HIS A 81 -12.16 -5.37 -8.49
CA HIS A 81 -13.29 -4.84 -7.72
C HIS A 81 -13.74 -5.81 -6.62
N ALA A 82 -13.82 -7.11 -6.91
CA ALA A 82 -14.19 -8.14 -5.92
C ALA A 82 -13.26 -8.13 -4.69
N GLN A 83 -11.96 -7.95 -4.90
CA GLN A 83 -10.99 -7.92 -3.81
C GLN A 83 -11.11 -6.64 -2.98
N MET A 84 -11.28 -5.49 -3.64
CA MET A 84 -11.55 -4.22 -2.95
C MET A 84 -12.81 -4.28 -2.10
N ALA A 85 -13.91 -4.82 -2.65
CA ALA A 85 -15.17 -4.95 -1.94
C ALA A 85 -15.01 -5.80 -0.66
N SER A 86 -14.31 -6.94 -0.77
CA SER A 86 -14.02 -7.81 0.37
C SER A 86 -13.20 -7.10 1.46
N TRP A 87 -12.15 -6.35 1.10
CA TRP A 87 -11.36 -5.61 2.08
C TRP A 87 -12.14 -4.49 2.76
N VAL A 88 -12.99 -3.78 2.00
CA VAL A 88 -13.83 -2.73 2.55
C VAL A 88 -14.88 -3.31 3.51
N GLU A 89 -15.54 -4.40 3.14
CA GLU A 89 -16.49 -5.09 4.01
C GLU A 89 -15.84 -5.56 5.32
N ALA A 90 -14.66 -6.21 5.24
CA ALA A 90 -13.91 -6.62 6.41
C ALA A 90 -13.52 -5.44 7.31
N ALA A 91 -13.12 -4.31 6.69
CA ALA A 91 -12.82 -3.08 7.43
C ALA A 91 -14.07 -2.52 8.14
N GLU A 92 -15.23 -2.46 7.48
CA GLU A 92 -16.47 -1.99 8.09
C GLU A 92 -16.91 -2.89 9.26
N LEU A 93 -16.88 -4.21 9.08
CA LEU A 93 -17.19 -5.17 10.15
C LEU A 93 -16.23 -5.07 11.34
N GLY A 94 -14.98 -4.71 11.09
CA GLY A 94 -13.98 -4.44 12.12
C GLY A 94 -14.07 -3.05 12.78
N GLY A 95 -15.04 -2.20 12.41
CA GLY A 95 -15.15 -0.82 12.91
C GLY A 95 -14.12 0.16 12.30
N LEU A 96 -13.48 -0.25 11.20
CA LEU A 96 -12.39 0.44 10.51
C LEU A 96 -12.80 0.96 9.12
N GLY A 97 -14.08 1.18 8.88
CA GLY A 97 -14.57 1.73 7.59
C GLY A 97 -13.89 3.04 7.17
N HIS A 98 -13.39 3.81 8.14
CA HIS A 98 -12.66 5.06 7.92
C HIS A 98 -11.16 4.88 7.62
N ALA A 99 -10.64 3.66 7.67
CA ALA A 99 -9.23 3.39 7.48
C ALA A 99 -8.80 3.56 6.03
N ALA A 100 -7.57 4.04 5.82
CA ALA A 100 -6.90 3.94 4.53
C ALA A 100 -6.54 2.47 4.23
N LEU A 101 -6.53 2.11 2.96
CA LEU A 101 -6.02 0.81 2.51
C LEU A 101 -4.72 1.03 1.75
N VAL A 102 -3.63 0.46 2.24
CA VAL A 102 -2.28 0.69 1.69
C VAL A 102 -1.62 -0.66 1.39
N PRO A 103 -1.06 -0.89 0.20
CA PRO A 103 -0.32 -2.11 -0.08
C PRO A 103 0.87 -2.26 0.87
N ASP A 104 1.00 -3.44 1.48
CA ASP A 104 2.00 -3.73 2.52
C ASP A 104 3.45 -3.51 2.09
N ALA A 105 3.81 -3.79 0.84
CA ALA A 105 5.14 -3.49 0.29
C ALA A 105 5.47 -1.99 0.35
N LEU A 106 4.45 -1.13 0.31
CA LEU A 106 4.63 0.32 0.40
C LEU A 106 4.80 0.83 1.82
N ALA A 107 4.68 -0.04 2.82
CA ALA A 107 5.04 0.23 4.20
C ALA A 107 6.56 0.13 4.44
N LEU A 108 7.33 -0.47 3.52
CA LEU A 108 8.78 -0.48 3.58
C LEU A 108 9.37 0.90 3.23
N PRO A 109 10.57 1.23 3.73
CA PRO A 109 11.29 2.43 3.32
C PRO A 109 11.52 2.46 1.80
N ALA A 110 11.49 3.65 1.20
CA ALA A 110 11.83 3.82 -0.21
C ALA A 110 13.36 3.78 -0.38
N PRO A 111 13.92 2.83 -1.14
CA PRO A 111 15.36 2.77 -1.39
C PRO A 111 15.79 3.72 -2.53
N GLY A 112 17.09 3.80 -2.80
CA GLY A 112 17.61 4.55 -3.95
C GLY A 112 17.28 3.90 -5.30
N PRO A 113 17.44 4.62 -6.43
CA PRO A 113 17.22 4.06 -7.77
C PRO A 113 18.05 2.79 -8.02
N GLY A 114 17.42 1.75 -8.56
CA GLY A 114 18.09 0.47 -8.85
C GLY A 114 18.32 -0.42 -7.62
N GLU A 115 17.77 -0.04 -6.46
CA GLU A 115 17.85 -0.82 -5.23
C GLU A 115 16.46 -1.31 -4.78
N TRP A 116 16.45 -2.36 -3.97
CA TRP A 116 15.26 -2.90 -3.31
C TRP A 116 15.38 -2.77 -1.80
N CYS A 117 14.32 -2.32 -1.15
CA CYS A 117 14.05 -2.61 0.25
C CYS A 117 13.16 -3.84 0.30
N ALA A 118 13.55 -4.86 1.06
CA ALA A 118 12.79 -6.08 1.15
C ALA A 118 12.64 -6.55 2.60
N GLU A 119 11.59 -7.31 2.87
CA GLU A 119 11.34 -7.92 4.17
C GLU A 119 10.66 -9.29 3.99
N ALA A 120 11.21 -10.32 4.62
CA ALA A 120 10.57 -11.63 4.66
C ALA A 120 9.48 -11.66 5.73
N ARG A 121 8.28 -12.15 5.37
CA ARG A 121 7.13 -12.32 6.25
C ARG A 121 6.36 -13.57 5.86
N ASP A 122 6.11 -14.49 6.79
CA ASP A 122 5.16 -15.60 6.60
C ASP A 122 5.29 -16.39 5.27
N GLY A 123 6.52 -16.74 4.87
CA GLY A 123 6.79 -17.50 3.64
C GLY A 123 6.73 -16.70 2.33
N ARG A 124 6.57 -15.38 2.43
CA ARG A 124 6.65 -14.44 1.32
C ARG A 124 7.67 -13.33 1.60
N VAL A 125 7.95 -12.54 0.58
CA VAL A 125 8.87 -11.41 0.62
C VAL A 125 8.15 -10.19 0.07
N LEU A 126 8.09 -9.15 0.88
CA LEU A 126 7.67 -7.81 0.46
C LEU A 126 8.86 -7.10 -0.15
N VAL A 127 8.66 -6.40 -1.27
CA VAL A 127 9.71 -5.64 -1.95
C VAL A 127 9.19 -4.25 -2.32
N ARG A 128 9.88 -3.21 -1.84
CA ARG A 128 9.75 -1.83 -2.32
C ARG A 128 10.91 -1.54 -3.26
N SER A 129 10.58 -1.14 -4.49
CA SER A 129 11.56 -0.82 -5.53
C SER A 129 11.89 0.67 -5.52
N GLY A 130 13.15 0.99 -5.86
CA GLY A 130 13.66 2.36 -5.96
C GLY A 130 13.03 3.22 -7.06
N ASP A 131 12.20 2.62 -7.93
CA ASP A 131 11.41 3.36 -8.92
C ASP A 131 10.09 3.94 -8.36
N GLY A 132 9.82 3.67 -7.08
CA GLY A 132 8.62 4.11 -6.38
C GLY A 132 7.50 3.07 -6.33
N THR A 133 7.63 1.92 -6.97
CA THR A 133 6.66 0.81 -6.94
C THR A 133 7.01 -0.21 -5.85
N GLY A 134 6.29 -1.34 -5.83
CA GLY A 134 6.59 -2.48 -4.98
C GLY A 134 5.76 -3.69 -5.38
N PHE A 135 6.06 -4.83 -4.80
CA PHE A 135 5.34 -6.08 -5.00
C PHE A 135 5.57 -7.01 -3.81
N ALA A 136 4.85 -8.12 -3.79
CA ALA A 136 5.10 -9.23 -2.88
C ALA A 136 5.08 -10.54 -3.66
N LEU A 137 5.87 -11.52 -3.20
CA LEU A 137 5.94 -12.84 -3.81
C LEU A 137 6.31 -13.93 -2.80
N PRO A 138 5.96 -15.20 -3.04
CA PRO A 138 6.48 -16.32 -2.26
C PRO A 138 8.01 -16.32 -2.22
N THR A 139 8.63 -16.62 -1.08
CA THR A 139 10.09 -16.56 -0.90
C THR A 139 10.86 -17.36 -1.96
N VAL A 140 10.30 -18.48 -2.41
CA VAL A 140 10.89 -19.34 -3.44
C VAL A 140 11.03 -18.67 -4.81
N LEU A 141 10.25 -17.61 -5.09
CA LEU A 141 10.31 -16.86 -6.35
C LEU A 141 11.25 -15.65 -6.30
N LEU A 142 11.85 -15.36 -5.14
CA LEU A 142 12.68 -14.17 -4.99
C LEU A 142 13.93 -14.21 -5.89
N GLY A 143 14.63 -15.33 -5.94
CA GLY A 143 15.84 -15.49 -6.77
C GLY A 143 15.59 -15.18 -8.25
N PRO A 144 14.66 -15.90 -8.91
CA PRO A 144 14.31 -15.62 -10.31
C PRO A 144 13.83 -14.19 -10.56
N ALA A 145 13.04 -13.62 -9.64
CA ALA A 145 12.59 -12.22 -9.76
C ALA A 145 13.75 -11.23 -9.65
N TRP A 146 14.69 -11.48 -8.73
CA TRP A 146 15.88 -10.67 -8.51
C TRP A 146 16.81 -10.67 -9.74
N GLU A 147 17.07 -11.85 -10.30
CA GLU A 147 17.86 -11.99 -11.53
C GLU A 147 17.21 -11.24 -12.70
N ARG A 148 15.90 -11.43 -12.90
CA ARG A 148 15.13 -10.76 -13.95
C ARG A 148 15.13 -9.23 -13.79
N ALA A 149 15.21 -8.74 -12.56
CA ALA A 149 15.29 -7.30 -12.26
C ALA A 149 16.71 -6.72 -12.43
N GLY A 150 17.68 -7.51 -12.90
CA GLY A 150 19.06 -7.07 -13.07
C GLY A 150 19.90 -7.13 -11.80
N SER A 151 19.53 -8.02 -10.86
CA SER A 151 20.25 -8.24 -9.59
C SER A 151 20.42 -6.97 -8.74
N PRO A 152 19.33 -6.22 -8.46
CA PRO A 152 19.40 -4.98 -7.70
C PRO A 152 19.95 -5.23 -6.29
N ARG A 153 20.61 -4.24 -5.70
CA ARG A 153 21.03 -4.34 -4.29
C ARG A 153 19.80 -4.55 -3.39
N ILE A 154 19.86 -5.53 -2.49
CA ILE A 154 18.81 -5.78 -1.50
C ILE A 154 19.20 -5.19 -0.15
N TRP A 155 18.35 -4.31 0.35
CA TRP A 155 18.31 -3.88 1.72
C TRP A 155 17.30 -4.71 2.51
N ASN A 156 17.76 -5.38 3.57
CA ASN A 156 16.90 -6.13 4.47
C ASN A 156 16.33 -5.20 5.54
N CYS A 157 15.02 -4.96 5.49
CA CYS A 157 14.28 -4.14 6.44
C CYS A 157 13.64 -4.93 7.58
N GLY A 158 13.79 -6.26 7.57
CA GLY A 158 13.23 -7.17 8.56
C GLY A 158 14.24 -7.66 9.59
N PRO A 159 13.75 -8.36 10.64
CA PRO A 159 14.60 -8.96 11.66
C PRO A 159 15.29 -10.25 11.21
N VAL A 160 14.87 -10.84 10.08
CA VAL A 160 15.35 -12.15 9.59
C VAL A 160 15.93 -12.03 8.19
N ALA A 161 16.89 -12.90 7.86
CA ALA A 161 17.48 -12.99 6.53
C ALA A 161 16.43 -13.36 5.46
N ILE A 162 16.52 -12.73 4.30
CA ILE A 162 15.63 -12.93 3.16
C ILE A 162 16.28 -13.95 2.22
N GLY A 163 15.95 -15.23 2.39
CA GLY A 163 16.55 -16.31 1.59
C GLY A 163 18.08 -16.30 1.63
N GLU A 164 18.71 -16.74 0.55
CA GLU A 164 20.17 -16.87 0.43
C GLU A 164 20.83 -15.75 -0.39
N LEU A 165 20.04 -14.78 -0.87
CA LEU A 165 20.54 -13.71 -1.73
C LEU A 165 21.45 -12.71 -0.97
N PRO A 166 22.42 -12.07 -1.66
CA PRO A 166 23.21 -11.00 -1.08
C PRO A 166 22.32 -9.85 -0.61
N GLN A 167 22.40 -9.54 0.69
CA GLN A 167 21.57 -8.51 1.33
C GLN A 167 22.34 -7.78 2.41
N THR A 168 22.03 -6.51 2.61
CA THR A 168 22.59 -5.69 3.69
C THR A 168 21.48 -5.16 4.60
N PRO A 169 21.66 -5.14 5.93
CA PRO A 169 20.68 -4.52 6.82
C PRO A 169 20.38 -3.08 6.40
N TRP A 170 19.09 -2.71 6.40
CA TRP A 170 18.68 -1.34 6.13
C TRP A 170 19.17 -0.43 7.25
N THR A 171 20.16 0.41 6.93
CA THR A 171 20.66 1.47 7.82
C THR A 171 20.19 2.86 7.38
N GLY A 172 19.37 2.93 6.33
CA GLY A 172 18.87 4.18 5.78
C GLY A 172 17.85 4.86 6.70
N GLY A 173 17.81 6.19 6.66
CA GLY A 173 16.67 6.96 7.17
C GLY A 173 15.41 6.71 6.32
N GLY A 174 14.26 7.26 6.73
CA GLY A 174 13.00 7.06 6.00
C GLY A 174 11.76 7.03 6.91
N GLY A 175 11.87 7.66 8.08
CA GLY A 175 10.82 7.72 9.08
C GLY A 175 10.51 6.39 9.74
N GLY A 176 9.80 6.44 10.87
CA GLY A 176 9.21 5.25 11.47
C GLY A 176 8.11 4.68 10.56
N LEU A 177 7.69 3.44 10.80
CA LEU A 177 6.56 2.85 10.09
C LEU A 177 5.28 3.71 10.24
N ALA A 178 5.02 4.25 11.42
CA ALA A 178 3.90 5.17 11.66
C ALA A 178 3.96 6.43 10.79
N GLU A 179 5.14 7.01 10.58
CA GLU A 179 5.33 8.20 9.74
C GLU A 179 5.03 7.89 8.26
N ARG A 180 5.55 6.77 7.75
CA ARG A 180 5.29 6.32 6.37
C ARG A 180 3.81 6.03 6.13
N LEU A 181 3.11 5.51 7.14
CA LEU A 181 1.68 5.22 7.04
C LEU A 181 0.78 6.43 7.32
N ALA A 182 1.31 7.50 7.90
CA ALA A 182 0.59 8.77 8.08
C ALA A 182 0.43 9.53 6.76
N ASN A 183 1.40 9.39 5.85
CA ASN A 183 1.33 9.95 4.50
C ASN A 183 1.71 8.89 3.46
N PRO A 184 0.83 7.89 3.22
CA PRO A 184 1.15 6.80 2.31
C PRO A 184 1.26 7.31 0.87
N ALA A 185 2.17 6.73 0.10
CA ALA A 185 2.35 7.06 -1.32
C ALA A 185 1.08 6.82 -2.15
N ILE A 186 0.17 5.96 -1.68
CA ILE A 186 -1.14 5.72 -2.27
C ILE A 186 -2.11 5.19 -1.20
N ASP A 187 -3.34 5.69 -1.21
CA ASP A 187 -4.50 5.13 -0.50
C ASP A 187 -5.45 4.56 -1.54
N LEU A 188 -5.82 3.28 -1.43
CA LEU A 188 -6.73 2.62 -2.36
C LEU A 188 -8.18 3.07 -2.18
N ARG A 189 -8.53 3.73 -1.06
CA ARG A 189 -9.88 4.22 -0.77
C ARG A 189 -10.19 5.50 -1.55
N GLN A 190 -10.39 5.35 -2.86
CA GLN A 190 -10.74 6.42 -3.80
C GLN A 190 -12.00 6.07 -4.60
N GLY A 191 -12.60 7.05 -5.26
CA GLY A 191 -13.75 6.83 -6.15
C GLY A 191 -14.92 6.15 -5.44
N VAL A 192 -15.45 5.06 -6.02
CA VAL A 192 -16.55 4.28 -5.45
C VAL A 192 -16.21 3.62 -4.11
N TYR A 193 -14.93 3.47 -3.79
CA TYR A 193 -14.43 2.94 -2.51
C TYR A 193 -13.87 4.05 -1.61
N ALA A 194 -14.17 5.33 -1.88
CA ALA A 194 -13.76 6.42 -1.02
C ALA A 194 -14.23 6.19 0.42
N ARG A 195 -13.39 6.56 1.38
CA ARG A 195 -13.76 6.56 2.79
C ARG A 195 -15.02 7.42 2.96
N ARG A 196 -16.03 6.88 3.63
CA ARG A 196 -17.12 7.73 4.12
C ARG A 196 -16.46 8.71 5.09
N SER A 197 -16.59 10.00 4.82
CA SER A 197 -16.23 11.00 5.83
C SER A 197 -16.92 10.58 7.12
N ALA A 198 -16.16 10.47 8.21
CA ALA A 198 -16.76 10.35 9.52
C ALA A 198 -17.66 11.58 9.66
N GLY A 199 -18.97 11.39 9.49
CA GLY A 199 -19.96 12.45 9.63
C GLY A 199 -19.63 13.22 10.91
N GLY A 200 -19.58 14.54 10.80
CA GLY A 200 -19.01 15.41 11.82
C GLY A 200 -19.50 15.12 13.24
N SER A 201 -18.63 15.44 14.20
CA SER A 201 -18.86 15.41 15.65
C SER A 201 -18.68 14.05 16.35
N SER A 202 -17.45 13.80 16.81
CA SER A 202 -17.22 12.95 17.99
C SER A 202 -16.11 13.45 18.93
N TRP A 203 -15.78 14.74 18.93
CA TRP A 203 -15.18 15.37 20.12
C TRP A 203 -16.23 15.47 21.23
N LYS A 204 -17.47 15.86 20.89
CA LYS A 204 -18.57 16.02 21.86
C LYS A 204 -19.10 14.69 22.42
N LYS A 205 -18.93 13.56 21.72
CA LYS A 205 -19.26 12.22 22.26
C LYS A 205 -18.15 11.62 23.14
N ARG A 206 -16.90 12.09 23.01
CA ARG A 206 -15.77 11.66 23.87
C ARG A 206 -15.78 12.34 25.25
N LEU A 207 -16.40 13.52 25.39
CA LEU A 207 -16.58 14.22 26.68
C LEU A 207 -17.78 13.75 27.50
N ALA A 208 -18.74 13.04 26.88
CA ALA A 208 -19.96 12.59 27.57
C ALA A 208 -19.74 11.38 28.50
N TRP A 209 -18.56 10.74 28.47
CA TRP A 209 -18.24 9.57 29.30
C TRP A 209 -17.42 9.88 30.57
N ILE A 210 -17.07 11.14 30.83
CA ILE A 210 -16.37 11.55 32.08
C ILE A 210 -17.30 12.29 33.06
N ALA A 211 -18.60 12.43 32.76
CA ALA A 211 -19.59 13.03 33.66
C ALA A 211 -20.73 12.08 34.08
N ALA A 212 -20.60 10.78 33.81
CA ALA A 212 -21.57 9.76 34.23
C ALA A 212 -20.84 8.53 34.82
N ALA A 213 -19.89 8.80 35.71
CA ALA A 213 -19.39 7.87 36.71
C ALA A 213 -18.87 8.73 37.87
N GLY A 214 -19.82 9.29 38.61
CA GLY A 214 -19.64 9.36 40.06
C GLY A 214 -19.71 7.96 40.63
#